data_AF-A0A852IV58-F1
#
_entry.id   AF-A0A852IV58-F1
#
_cell.length_a   1.000
_cell.length_b   1.000
_cell.length_c   1.000
_cell.angle_alpha   90.00
_cell.angle_beta   90.00
_cell.angle_gamma   90.00
#
_symmetry.space_group_name_H-M   'P 1'
#
loop_
_entity.id
_entity.type
_entity.pdbx_description
1 polymer ?
#
loop_
_entity_poly.entity_id
_entity_poly.type
_entity_poly.pdbx_seq_one_letter_code
_entity_poly.pdbx_strand_id
1 'polypeptide(L)'
;KDWEWRLVQAQQKIRELAINIRMKEELITELVKTGKDAQALNKQYCRKIGELEQEAEQVRAELSDSQKQLQELESKEPWDPGEKRRLQECRTRVAAAQSKAQVLSRKKQATERLVSLSAQSERRVQELERHIELMRRQQGQLQRRLRQESQQKRRLQSEVSKRQHRVKVGAGSSGCAAATPPAVLDAVLEPPAQEGHGSVGASPEVATKMLRGLQQLCSEDRLRELGLCSLEKRRLPGALRALTDDIVRVSSRLEHLEKELTEKSGQLRHGSAHDQQQIRQEINSLRQEKDQLLKQRLELDSKLRQGTLLSPEEERILFQLDEAIEALDAAIEYKNESITCRQRVLRASASLLSQCEMNLMAKLSYLSSSETRALLCKYFDKVVTLREDQHRQHIAFSELEMQLEEQQQLVYWLEAAVERQRLEMDRQLTLQQKEHEQSMQLLL
;
A
#
# COMPACT_ATOMS: atom_id res chain seq x y z
N LYS A 1 37.93 -17.80 -31.09
CA LYS A 1 36.49 -18.05 -31.26
C LYS A 1 35.74 -17.97 -29.92
N ASP A 2 35.80 -18.95 -29.01
CA ASP A 2 35.06 -18.87 -27.72
C ASP A 2 35.53 -17.77 -26.76
N TRP A 3 36.83 -17.45 -26.76
CA TRP A 3 37.39 -16.43 -25.86
C TRP A 3 37.07 -15.00 -26.33
N GLU A 4 36.92 -14.77 -27.64
CA GLU A 4 36.52 -13.48 -28.21
C GLU A 4 35.06 -13.16 -27.85
N TRP A 5 34.18 -14.16 -27.92
CA TRP A 5 32.78 -14.00 -27.51
C TRP A 5 32.64 -13.70 -26.01
N ARG A 6 33.43 -14.39 -25.17
CA ARG A 6 33.48 -14.11 -23.72
C ARG A 6 34.05 -12.72 -23.42
N LEU A 7 35.02 -12.24 -24.20
CA LEU A 7 35.59 -10.90 -24.05
C LEU A 7 34.58 -9.82 -24.41
N VAL A 8 33.87 -9.97 -25.54
CA VAL A 8 32.79 -9.05 -25.96
C VAL A 8 31.65 -9.04 -24.94
N GLN A 9 31.26 -10.20 -24.43
CA GLN A 9 30.23 -10.30 -23.39
C GLN A 9 30.66 -9.64 -22.06
N ALA A 10 31.93 -9.75 -21.68
CA ALA A 10 32.48 -9.08 -20.51
C ALA A 10 32.54 -7.55 -20.72
N GLN A 11 32.95 -7.08 -21.90
CA GLN A 11 32.96 -5.66 -22.24
C GLN A 11 31.56 -5.05 -22.24
N GLN A 12 30.56 -5.78 -22.74
CA GLN A 12 29.15 -5.35 -22.70
C GLN A 12 28.65 -5.22 -21.26
N LYS A 13 28.92 -6.21 -20.40
CA LYS A 13 28.58 -6.16 -18.96
C LYS A 13 29.26 -4.99 -18.24
N ILE A 14 30.52 -4.69 -18.57
CA ILE A 14 31.23 -3.55 -18.00
C ILE A 14 30.56 -2.23 -18.39
N ARG A 15 30.12 -2.09 -19.66
CA ARG A 15 29.39 -0.89 -20.12
C ARG A 15 28.04 -0.74 -19.43
N GLU A 16 27.28 -1.82 -19.31
CA GLU A 16 25.98 -1.82 -18.62
C GLU A 16 26.13 -1.47 -17.13
N LEU A 17 27.15 -2.02 -16.46
CA LEU A 17 27.47 -1.67 -15.08
C LEU A 17 27.88 -0.20 -14.95
N ALA A 18 28.67 0.34 -15.88
CA ALA A 18 29.07 1.74 -15.86
C ALA A 18 27.87 2.69 -15.99
N ILE A 19 26.90 2.37 -16.87
CA ILE A 19 25.65 3.13 -16.99
C ILE A 19 24.83 3.02 -15.70
N ASN A 20 24.70 1.82 -15.13
CA ASN A 20 23.94 1.61 -13.90
C ASN A 20 24.55 2.36 -12.71
N ILE A 21 25.88 2.40 -12.62
CA ILE A 21 26.62 3.15 -11.60
C ILE A 21 26.32 4.65 -11.74
N ARG A 22 26.46 5.22 -12.96
CA ARG A 22 26.16 6.64 -13.21
C ARG A 22 24.73 7.02 -12.84
N MET A 23 23.75 6.22 -13.27
CA MET A 23 22.35 6.45 -12.92
C MET A 23 22.11 6.40 -11.40
N LYS A 24 22.80 5.51 -10.68
CA LYS A 24 22.71 5.43 -9.23
C LYS A 24 23.40 6.61 -8.55
N GLU A 25 24.51 7.09 -9.07
CA GLU A 25 25.20 8.29 -8.56
C GLU A 25 24.34 9.55 -8.74
N GLU A 26 23.69 9.70 -9.90
CA GLU A 26 22.73 10.79 -10.16
C GLU A 26 21.53 10.71 -9.20
N LEU A 27 20.96 9.52 -9.01
CA LEU A 27 19.87 9.32 -8.06
C LEU A 27 20.28 9.66 -6.62
N ILE A 28 21.48 9.26 -6.19
CA ILE A 28 22.02 9.61 -4.86
C ILE A 28 22.15 11.13 -4.74
N THR A 29 22.62 11.80 -5.79
CA THR A 29 22.79 13.27 -5.80
C THR A 29 21.45 13.99 -5.64
N GLU A 30 20.43 13.58 -6.39
CA GLU A 30 19.08 14.13 -6.30
C GLU A 30 18.41 13.83 -4.95
N LEU A 31 18.62 12.64 -4.39
CA LEU A 31 18.12 12.29 -3.06
C LEU A 31 18.76 13.14 -1.95
N VAL A 32 20.08 13.38 -2.04
CA VAL A 32 20.79 14.26 -1.10
C VAL A 32 20.30 15.70 -1.22
N LYS A 33 20.06 16.19 -2.44
CA LYS A 33 19.51 17.53 -2.67
C LYS A 33 18.10 17.66 -2.09
N THR A 34 17.22 16.71 -2.40
CA THR A 34 15.84 16.67 -1.88
C THR A 34 15.82 16.61 -0.35
N GLY A 35 16.72 15.85 0.26
CA GLY A 35 16.88 15.80 1.73
C GLY A 35 17.30 17.15 2.34
N LYS A 36 18.20 17.89 1.69
CA LYS A 36 18.61 19.24 2.12
C LYS A 36 17.47 20.25 1.99
N ASP A 37 16.72 20.20 0.89
CA ASP A 37 15.58 21.10 0.66
C ASP A 37 14.46 20.84 1.68
N ALA A 38 14.16 19.58 1.97
CA ALA A 38 13.22 19.20 3.03
C ALA A 38 13.69 19.69 4.42
N GLN A 39 14.99 19.61 4.72
CA GLN A 39 15.54 20.12 5.97
C GLN A 39 15.44 21.65 6.08
N ALA A 40 15.63 22.37 4.97
CA ALA A 40 15.48 23.83 4.93
C ALA A 40 14.01 24.25 5.16
N LEU A 41 13.06 23.56 4.52
CA LEU A 41 11.63 23.77 4.73
C LEU A 41 11.22 23.49 6.19
N ASN A 42 11.70 22.40 6.78
CA ASN A 42 11.43 22.09 8.19
C ASN A 42 11.92 23.20 9.12
N LYS A 43 13.10 23.78 8.87
CA LYS A 43 13.58 24.93 9.65
C LYS A 43 12.68 26.16 9.49
N GLN A 44 12.15 26.42 8.30
CA GLN A 44 11.19 27.50 8.08
C GLN A 44 9.88 27.26 8.82
N TYR A 45 9.36 26.03 8.81
CA TYR A 45 8.16 25.68 9.58
C TYR A 45 8.37 25.85 11.09
N CYS A 46 9.50 25.40 11.64
CA CYS A 46 9.79 25.59 13.07
C CYS A 46 9.82 27.08 13.46
N ARG A 47 10.40 27.95 12.61
CA ARG A 47 10.37 29.40 12.85
C ARG A 47 8.95 29.94 12.82
N LYS A 48 8.15 29.53 11.82
CA LYS A 48 6.77 30.01 11.70
C LYS A 48 5.88 29.57 12.85
N ILE A 49 6.10 28.37 13.38
CA ILE A 49 5.43 27.87 14.58
C ILE A 49 5.76 28.77 15.77
N GLY A 50 7.04 29.07 16.00
CA GLY A 50 7.45 29.97 17.09
C GLY A 50 6.86 31.38 17.00
N GLU A 51 6.77 31.95 15.80
CA GLU A 51 6.09 33.25 15.58
C GLU A 51 4.61 33.21 15.97
N LEU A 52 3.91 32.14 15.56
CA LEU A 52 2.49 31.97 15.86
C LEU A 52 2.23 31.71 17.36
N GLU A 53 3.15 31.02 18.04
CA GLU A 53 3.10 30.80 19.48
C GLU A 53 3.27 32.12 20.26
N GLN A 54 4.24 32.95 19.86
CA GLN A 54 4.43 34.29 20.44
C GLN A 54 3.23 35.20 20.21
N GLU A 55 2.65 35.22 18.99
CA GLU A 55 1.45 36.01 18.71
C GLU A 55 0.27 35.52 19.58
N ALA A 56 0.13 34.21 19.80
CA ALA A 56 -0.91 33.67 20.65
C ALA A 56 -0.71 34.00 22.14
N GLU A 57 0.52 34.10 22.61
CA GLU A 57 0.83 34.58 23.97
C GLU A 57 0.54 36.06 24.13
N GLN A 58 0.89 36.90 23.16
CA GLN A 58 0.55 38.33 23.17
C GLN A 58 -0.96 38.56 23.21
N VAL A 59 -1.72 37.89 22.33
CA VAL A 59 -3.19 38.01 22.31
C VAL A 59 -3.82 37.53 23.62
N ARG A 60 -3.25 36.51 24.27
CA ARG A 60 -3.72 36.03 25.58
C ARG A 60 -3.46 37.04 26.70
N ALA A 61 -2.29 37.70 26.69
CA ALA A 61 -1.98 38.76 27.64
C ALA A 61 -2.92 39.96 27.46
N GLU A 62 -3.11 40.44 26.24
CA GLU A 62 -4.04 41.54 25.91
C GLU A 62 -5.49 41.24 26.29
N LEU A 63 -5.93 39.98 26.09
CA LEU A 63 -7.26 39.54 26.51
C LEU A 63 -7.40 39.56 28.03
N SER A 64 -6.39 39.09 28.77
CA SER A 64 -6.41 39.11 30.24
C SER A 64 -6.49 40.53 30.77
N ASP A 65 -5.75 41.48 30.19
CA ASP A 65 -5.75 42.87 30.61
C ASP A 65 -7.05 43.58 30.23
N SER A 66 -7.60 43.30 29.04
CA SER A 66 -8.92 43.80 28.63
C SER A 66 -10.04 43.25 29.53
N GLN A 67 -9.96 41.99 29.97
CA GLN A 67 -10.92 41.40 30.91
C GLN A 67 -10.86 42.06 32.29
N LYS A 68 -9.66 42.38 32.82
CA LYS A 68 -9.51 43.11 34.08
C LYS A 68 -10.13 44.50 34.01
N GLN A 69 -9.86 45.24 32.93
CA GLN A 69 -10.44 46.57 32.70
C GLN A 69 -11.97 46.53 32.60
N LEU A 70 -12.51 45.49 31.97
CA LEU A 70 -13.95 45.30 31.86
C LEU A 70 -14.58 45.01 33.22
N GLN A 71 -13.94 44.17 34.03
CA GLN A 71 -14.38 43.85 35.40
C GLN A 71 -14.32 45.08 36.34
N GLU A 72 -13.33 45.95 36.17
CA GLU A 72 -13.24 47.25 36.86
C GLU A 72 -14.33 48.25 36.44
N LEU A 73 -14.77 48.21 35.18
CA LEU A 73 -15.87 49.03 34.67
C LEU A 73 -17.24 48.46 35.05
N GLU A 74 -17.39 47.13 35.19
CA GLU A 74 -18.63 46.48 35.64
C GLU A 74 -18.86 46.61 37.15
N SER A 75 -17.78 46.71 37.94
CA SER A 75 -17.86 46.95 39.39
C SER A 75 -18.25 48.40 39.75
N LYS A 76 -18.25 49.31 38.78
CA LYS A 76 -18.75 50.69 38.91
C LYS A 76 -20.14 50.74 38.27
N GLU A 77 -21.18 51.10 39.03
CA GLU A 77 -22.52 51.27 38.43
C GLU A 77 -22.47 52.37 37.35
N PRO A 78 -22.90 52.13 36.09
CA PRO A 78 -22.77 53.12 35.02
C PRO A 78 -23.89 54.16 35.11
N TRP A 79 -23.57 55.38 35.52
CA TRP A 79 -24.54 56.48 35.66
C TRP A 79 -24.69 57.30 34.36
N ASP A 80 -23.70 57.27 33.46
CA ASP A 80 -23.66 58.06 32.22
C ASP A 80 -23.85 57.18 30.95
N PRO A 81 -24.69 57.59 29.98
CA PRO A 81 -24.75 57.00 28.63
C PRO A 81 -23.38 56.81 27.95
N GLY A 82 -22.39 57.66 28.23
CA GLY A 82 -21.02 57.52 27.73
C GLY A 82 -20.28 56.30 28.31
N GLU A 83 -20.47 56.00 29.60
CA GLU A 83 -19.89 54.83 30.28
C GLU A 83 -20.52 53.53 29.78
N LYS A 84 -21.84 53.54 29.52
CA LYS A 84 -22.54 52.39 28.92
C LYS A 84 -22.02 52.06 27.52
N ARG A 85 -21.72 53.05 26.67
CA ARG A 85 -21.11 52.81 25.34
C ARG A 85 -19.71 52.24 25.46
N ARG A 86 -18.87 52.78 26.37
CA ARG A 86 -17.51 52.27 26.60
C ARG A 86 -17.52 50.84 27.14
N LEU A 87 -18.45 50.51 28.02
CA LEU A 87 -18.63 49.15 28.53
C LEU A 87 -19.06 48.18 27.41
N GLN A 88 -19.99 48.60 26.55
CA GLN A 88 -20.43 47.82 25.38
C GLN A 88 -19.28 47.57 24.40
N GLU A 89 -18.44 48.59 24.15
CA GLU A 89 -17.27 48.50 23.28
C GLU A 89 -16.15 47.63 23.89
N CYS A 90 -15.98 47.68 25.21
CA CYS A 90 -15.08 46.76 25.91
C CYS A 90 -15.57 45.31 25.80
N ARG A 91 -16.89 45.07 25.91
CA ARG A 91 -17.50 43.73 25.75
C ARG A 91 -17.32 43.17 24.36
N THR A 92 -17.48 43.98 23.31
CA THR A 92 -17.23 43.52 21.94
C THR A 92 -15.75 43.23 21.69
N ARG A 93 -14.82 44.03 22.24
CA ARG A 93 -13.38 43.75 22.16
C ARG A 93 -12.98 42.48 22.90
N VAL A 94 -13.51 42.23 24.10
CA VAL A 94 -13.26 40.99 24.84
C VAL A 94 -13.84 39.78 24.11
N ALA A 95 -15.04 39.87 23.55
CA ALA A 95 -15.62 38.79 22.74
C ALA A 95 -14.79 38.47 21.47
N ALA A 96 -14.26 39.50 20.80
CA ALA A 96 -13.39 39.33 19.64
C ALA A 96 -12.02 38.71 20.02
N ALA A 97 -11.44 39.11 21.14
CA ALA A 97 -10.19 38.54 21.63
C ALA A 97 -10.38 37.08 22.13
N GLN A 98 -11.53 36.75 22.73
CA GLN A 98 -11.90 35.38 23.11
C GLN A 98 -12.06 34.47 21.89
N SER A 99 -12.72 34.94 20.82
CA SER A 99 -12.85 34.15 19.59
C SER A 99 -11.49 33.93 18.90
N LYS A 100 -10.62 34.95 18.85
CA LYS A 100 -9.24 34.83 18.35
C LYS A 100 -8.42 33.82 19.18
N ALA A 101 -8.52 33.88 20.52
CA ALA A 101 -7.84 32.94 21.41
C ALA A 101 -8.33 31.49 21.23
N GLN A 102 -9.63 31.28 20.99
CA GLN A 102 -10.20 29.96 20.75
C GLN A 102 -9.70 29.35 19.42
N VAL A 103 -9.61 30.15 18.36
CA VAL A 103 -9.03 29.72 17.07
C VAL A 103 -7.56 29.34 17.23
N LEU A 104 -6.78 30.15 17.95
CA LEU A 104 -5.37 29.86 18.20
C LEU A 104 -5.17 28.61 19.07
N SER A 105 -6.05 28.36 20.04
CA SER A 105 -6.05 27.13 20.85
C SER A 105 -6.32 25.88 20.00
N ARG A 106 -7.31 25.95 19.09
CA ARG A 106 -7.57 24.86 18.12
C ARG A 106 -6.39 24.63 17.18
N LYS A 107 -5.74 25.69 16.70
CA LYS A 107 -4.53 25.59 15.88
C LYS A 107 -3.37 24.96 16.67
N LYS A 108 -3.14 25.36 17.92
CA LYS A 108 -2.15 24.75 18.83
C LYS A 108 -2.38 23.25 19.01
N GLN A 109 -3.63 22.84 19.24
CA GLN A 109 -3.96 21.42 19.42
C GLN A 109 -3.73 20.62 18.12
N ALA A 110 -4.02 21.21 16.95
CA ALA A 110 -3.73 20.59 15.67
C ALA A 110 -2.22 20.44 15.43
N THR A 111 -1.41 21.44 15.80
CA THR A 111 0.05 21.36 15.68
C THR A 111 0.66 20.35 16.64
N GLU A 112 0.19 20.26 17.89
CA GLU A 112 0.63 19.24 18.85
C GLU A 112 0.33 17.82 18.34
N ARG A 113 -0.85 17.61 17.74
CA ARG A 113 -1.19 16.34 17.08
C ARG A 113 -0.24 16.03 15.93
N LEU A 114 0.10 17.01 15.10
CA LEU A 114 1.06 16.83 14.01
C LEU A 114 2.47 16.46 14.52
N VAL A 115 2.94 17.10 15.59
CA VAL A 115 4.23 16.76 16.23
C VAL A 115 4.22 15.35 16.83
N SER A 116 3.10 14.93 17.42
CA SER A 116 2.97 13.57 17.95
C SER A 116 3.00 12.51 16.84
N LEU A 117 2.36 12.79 15.69
CA LEU A 117 2.37 11.93 14.52
C LEU A 117 3.75 11.89 13.86
N SER A 118 4.45 13.03 13.79
CA SER A 118 5.82 13.07 13.24
C SER A 118 6.78 12.26 14.12
N ALA A 119 6.71 12.42 15.45
CA ALA A 119 7.52 11.63 16.38
C ALA A 119 7.22 10.13 16.29
N GLN A 120 5.95 9.75 16.06
CA GLN A 120 5.58 8.35 15.83
C GLN A 120 6.16 7.80 14.52
N SER A 121 6.14 8.61 13.45
CA SER A 121 6.71 8.22 12.16
C SER A 121 8.23 8.03 12.24
N GLU A 122 8.95 8.90 12.95
CA GLU A 122 10.39 8.80 13.17
C GLU A 122 10.77 7.51 13.93
N ARG A 123 10.01 7.14 14.97
CA ARG A 123 10.22 5.88 15.70
C ARG A 123 10.06 4.67 14.78
N ARG A 124 9.06 4.69 13.91
CA ARG A 124 8.80 3.60 12.96
C ARG A 124 9.88 3.50 11.89
N VAL A 125 10.42 4.63 11.43
CA VAL A 125 11.59 4.65 10.53
C VAL A 125 12.81 4.04 11.22
N GLN A 126 13.11 4.43 12.46
CA GLN A 126 14.24 3.87 13.22
C GLN A 126 14.11 2.36 13.44
N GLU A 127 12.90 1.85 13.70
CA GLU A 127 12.65 0.40 13.81
C GLU A 127 12.92 -0.32 12.48
N LEU A 128 12.45 0.24 11.36
CA LEU A 128 12.69 -0.33 10.03
C LEU A 128 14.18 -0.32 9.66
N GLU A 129 14.92 0.74 10.02
CA GLU A 129 16.37 0.82 9.82
C GLU A 129 17.10 -0.30 10.58
N ARG A 130 16.74 -0.52 11.86
CA ARG A 130 17.29 -1.63 12.67
C ARG A 130 17.00 -3.00 12.02
N HIS A 131 15.80 -3.19 11.48
CA HIS A 131 15.45 -4.43 10.76
C HIS A 131 16.26 -4.62 9.48
N ILE A 132 16.47 -3.55 8.69
CA ILE A 132 17.30 -3.60 7.48
C ILE A 132 18.75 -3.93 7.83
N GLU A 133 19.30 -3.36 8.90
CA GLU A 133 20.64 -3.68 9.38
C GLU A 133 20.76 -5.16 9.78
N LEU A 134 19.78 -5.69 10.50
CA LEU A 134 19.74 -7.11 10.87
C LEU A 134 19.71 -8.01 9.62
N MET A 135 18.86 -7.69 8.64
CA MET A 135 18.78 -8.44 7.38
C MET A 135 20.09 -8.36 6.58
N ARG A 136 20.77 -7.21 6.55
CA ARG A 136 22.08 -7.07 5.92
C ARG A 136 23.14 -7.94 6.59
N ARG A 137 23.15 -8.01 7.92
CA ARG A 137 24.04 -8.90 8.68
C ARG A 137 23.78 -10.37 8.34
N GLN A 138 22.51 -10.79 8.31
CA GLN A 138 22.11 -12.15 7.93
C GLN A 138 22.51 -12.49 6.49
N GLN A 139 22.25 -11.59 5.54
CA GLN A 139 22.67 -11.74 4.14
C GLN A 139 24.20 -11.91 4.03
N GLY A 140 24.97 -11.11 4.77
CA GLY A 140 26.43 -11.23 4.82
C GLY A 140 26.93 -12.54 5.44
N GLN A 141 26.21 -13.12 6.41
CA GLN A 141 26.52 -14.44 6.96
C GLN A 141 26.25 -15.55 5.94
N LEU A 142 25.10 -15.51 5.27
CA LEU A 142 24.73 -16.47 4.23
C LEU A 142 25.69 -16.42 3.04
N GLN A 143 26.09 -15.22 2.60
CA GLN A 143 27.09 -15.06 1.53
C GLN A 143 28.45 -15.65 1.91
N ARG A 144 28.88 -15.50 3.18
CA ARG A 144 30.12 -16.11 3.67
C ARG A 144 30.05 -17.64 3.67
N ARG A 145 28.95 -18.23 4.16
CA ARG A 145 28.72 -19.68 4.12
C ARG A 145 28.71 -20.21 2.69
N LEU A 146 28.00 -19.54 1.78
CA LEU A 146 27.95 -19.92 0.37
C LEU A 146 29.34 -19.90 -0.29
N ARG A 147 30.19 -18.92 0.06
CA ARG A 147 31.58 -18.87 -0.42
C ARG A 147 32.41 -20.03 0.12
N GLN A 148 32.24 -20.40 1.39
CA GLN A 148 32.91 -21.55 2.00
C GLN A 148 32.49 -22.86 1.31
N GLU A 149 31.19 -23.09 1.14
CA GLU A 149 30.65 -24.24 0.41
C GLU A 149 31.17 -24.31 -1.04
N SER A 150 31.23 -23.17 -1.73
CA SER A 150 31.75 -23.10 -3.10
C SER A 150 33.26 -23.39 -3.18
N GLN A 151 34.03 -22.96 -2.17
CA GLN A 151 35.45 -23.31 -2.06
C GLN A 151 35.65 -24.79 -1.74
N GLN A 152 34.85 -25.35 -0.84
CA GLN A 152 34.88 -26.77 -0.50
C GLN A 152 34.51 -27.65 -1.70
N LYS A 153 33.47 -27.28 -2.46
CA LYS A 153 33.11 -27.93 -3.72
C LYS A 153 34.27 -27.95 -4.71
N ARG A 154 34.98 -26.84 -4.89
CA ARG A 154 36.16 -26.77 -5.79
C ARG A 154 37.32 -27.66 -5.33
N ARG A 155 37.57 -27.75 -4.02
CA ARG A 155 38.57 -28.67 -3.46
C ARG A 155 38.23 -30.12 -3.76
N LEU A 156 37.00 -30.53 -3.45
CA LEU A 156 36.51 -31.89 -3.71
C LEU A 156 36.50 -32.22 -5.20
N GLN A 157 36.08 -31.29 -6.07
CA GLN A 157 36.15 -31.47 -7.52
C GLN A 157 37.59 -31.67 -8.02
N SER A 158 38.56 -30.98 -7.42
CA SER A 158 39.98 -31.15 -7.74
C SER A 158 40.50 -32.51 -7.29
N GLU A 159 40.09 -32.99 -6.12
CA GLU A 159 40.43 -34.34 -5.62
C GLU A 159 39.80 -35.44 -6.48
N VAL A 160 38.53 -35.29 -6.85
CA VAL A 160 37.83 -36.22 -7.77
C VAL A 160 38.52 -36.24 -9.13
N SER A 161 38.89 -35.08 -9.67
CA SER A 161 39.61 -34.99 -10.95
C SER A 161 40.98 -35.67 -10.87
N LYS A 162 41.73 -35.50 -9.78
CA LYS A 162 43.01 -36.20 -9.54
C LYS A 162 42.82 -37.72 -9.44
N ARG A 163 41.77 -38.20 -8.75
CA ARG A 163 41.44 -39.63 -8.68
C ARG A 163 41.06 -40.19 -10.05
N GLN A 164 40.26 -39.47 -10.84
CA GLN A 164 39.94 -39.86 -12.22
C GLN A 164 41.20 -39.95 -13.09
N HIS A 165 42.13 -38.98 -12.98
CA HIS A 165 43.40 -39.05 -13.72
C HIS A 165 44.26 -40.25 -13.31
N ARG A 166 44.34 -40.58 -12.01
CA ARG A 166 45.06 -41.77 -11.54
C ARG A 166 44.46 -43.08 -12.05
N VAL A 167 43.13 -43.18 -12.10
CA VAL A 167 42.43 -44.34 -12.69
C VAL A 167 42.68 -44.44 -14.20
N LYS A 168 42.70 -43.30 -14.91
CA LYS A 168 42.96 -43.25 -16.36
C LYS A 168 44.40 -43.61 -16.73
N VAL A 169 45.38 -43.22 -15.91
CA VAL A 169 46.81 -43.58 -16.09
C VAL A 169 47.07 -45.03 -15.68
N GLY A 170 46.38 -45.54 -14.65
CA GLY A 170 46.44 -46.96 -14.25
C GLY A 170 45.87 -47.91 -15.31
N ALA A 171 44.85 -47.48 -16.07
CA ALA A 171 44.25 -48.27 -17.15
C ALA A 171 44.99 -48.16 -18.51
N GLY A 172 46.00 -47.29 -18.62
CA GLY A 172 46.71 -47.00 -19.88
C GLY A 172 48.09 -47.67 -20.02
N SER A 173 48.47 -48.60 -19.13
CA SER A 173 49.82 -49.20 -19.10
C SER A 173 49.88 -50.71 -19.35
N SER A 174 48.97 -51.27 -20.15
CA SER A 174 49.20 -52.58 -20.79
C SER A 174 48.93 -52.51 -22.29
N GLY A 175 49.94 -52.08 -23.04
CA GLY A 175 49.98 -52.19 -24.50
C GLY A 175 51.19 -53.01 -24.94
N CYS A 176 50.93 -54.16 -25.58
CA CYS A 176 51.68 -54.79 -26.68
C CYS A 176 50.79 -55.97 -27.17
N ALA A 177 50.07 -55.84 -28.29
CA ALA A 177 50.49 -55.91 -29.69
C ALA A 177 50.38 -57.33 -30.28
N ALA A 178 49.33 -57.49 -31.11
CA ALA A 178 49.20 -58.29 -32.34
C ALA A 178 49.76 -59.72 -32.43
N ALA A 179 48.88 -60.71 -32.69
CA ALA A 179 48.76 -61.42 -33.98
C ALA A 179 47.96 -62.74 -33.83
N THR A 180 47.16 -63.06 -34.84
CA THR A 180 46.56 -64.39 -35.14
C THR A 180 46.86 -64.68 -36.62
N PRO A 181 46.75 -65.91 -37.17
CA PRO A 181 46.71 -67.30 -36.65
C PRO A 181 47.64 -68.21 -37.53
N PRO A 182 47.46 -69.53 -37.82
CA PRO A 182 46.59 -70.60 -37.28
C PRO A 182 47.24 -72.02 -37.08
N ALA A 183 46.55 -72.85 -36.29
CA ALA A 183 46.24 -74.30 -36.46
C ALA A 183 47.32 -75.42 -36.52
N VAL A 184 46.88 -76.60 -36.02
CA VAL A 184 47.14 -78.01 -36.48
C VAL A 184 48.00 -78.94 -35.58
N LEU A 185 47.33 -80.00 -35.07
CA LEU A 185 47.73 -81.41 -34.74
C LEU A 185 48.66 -81.68 -33.53
N ASP A 186 48.14 -82.42 -32.54
CA ASP A 186 48.41 -83.86 -32.20
C ASP A 186 49.70 -84.02 -31.38
N ALA A 187 49.89 -84.98 -30.49
CA ALA A 187 49.10 -85.93 -29.72
C ALA A 187 50.17 -86.66 -28.84
N VAL A 188 49.72 -87.37 -27.81
CA VAL A 188 50.45 -88.49 -27.16
C VAL A 188 51.64 -88.12 -26.26
N LEU A 189 51.50 -88.27 -24.94
CA LEU A 189 51.92 -89.48 -24.19
C LEU A 189 51.63 -89.27 -22.68
N GLU A 190 50.93 -90.23 -22.08
CA GLU A 190 50.58 -90.33 -20.66
C GLU A 190 51.77 -90.88 -19.79
N PRO A 191 51.65 -90.86 -18.44
CA PRO A 191 52.71 -90.69 -17.42
C PRO A 191 53.18 -92.02 -16.79
N PRO A 192 53.92 -92.04 -15.65
CA PRO A 192 53.23 -92.06 -14.34
C PRO A 192 53.95 -91.46 -13.10
N ALA A 193 53.10 -91.07 -12.14
CA ALA A 193 53.12 -91.27 -10.67
C ALA A 193 54.38 -90.96 -9.81
N GLN A 194 54.21 -90.10 -8.79
CA GLN A 194 53.85 -90.52 -7.42
C GLN A 194 53.60 -89.32 -6.47
N GLU A 195 52.43 -89.36 -5.79
CA GLU A 195 52.16 -89.13 -4.35
C GLU A 195 52.57 -87.79 -3.68
N GLY A 196 51.73 -87.09 -2.92
CA GLY A 196 50.39 -87.36 -2.44
C GLY A 196 49.82 -86.23 -1.55
N HIS A 197 48.64 -86.52 -0.99
CA HIS A 197 47.83 -85.82 0.04
C HIS A 197 46.59 -85.03 -0.42
N GLY A 198 45.41 -85.69 -0.28
CA GLY A 198 44.36 -85.21 0.64
C GLY A 198 43.11 -84.52 0.05
N SER A 199 42.05 -85.31 -0.18
CA SER A 199 40.64 -84.94 -0.38
C SER A 199 40.00 -84.38 0.92
N VAL A 200 38.96 -83.53 0.95
CA VAL A 200 37.50 -83.77 0.76
C VAL A 200 36.84 -82.37 0.94
N GLY A 201 36.03 -81.81 0.03
CA GLY A 201 34.58 -82.03 -0.12
C GLY A 201 33.71 -81.00 0.66
N ALA A 202 33.12 -79.99 -0.02
CA ALA A 202 32.00 -79.20 0.50
C ALA A 202 31.14 -78.57 -0.62
N SER A 203 29.82 -78.71 -0.48
CA SER A 203 28.73 -78.57 -1.45
C SER A 203 28.46 -77.18 -2.07
N PRO A 204 27.83 -77.11 -3.26
CA PRO A 204 27.32 -75.87 -3.87
C PRO A 204 25.87 -75.52 -3.43
N GLU A 205 25.49 -75.76 -2.18
CA GLU A 205 24.10 -75.59 -1.71
C GLU A 205 23.79 -74.26 -0.98
N VAL A 206 24.80 -73.43 -0.71
CA VAL A 206 24.63 -72.18 0.07
C VAL A 206 24.37 -70.97 -0.85
N ALA A 207 24.94 -70.95 -2.05
CA ALA A 207 24.75 -69.86 -3.01
C ALA A 207 23.33 -69.83 -3.61
N THR A 208 22.67 -70.98 -3.75
CA THR A 208 21.31 -71.10 -4.32
C THR A 208 20.19 -70.79 -3.31
N LYS A 209 20.49 -70.81 -1.99
CA LYS A 209 19.54 -70.43 -0.93
C LYS A 209 19.47 -68.92 -0.72
N MET A 210 20.59 -68.19 -0.86
CA MET A 210 20.60 -66.72 -0.77
C MET A 210 19.89 -66.04 -1.96
N LEU A 211 20.00 -66.59 -3.17
CA LEU A 211 19.29 -66.07 -4.36
C LEU A 211 17.77 -66.27 -4.30
N ARG A 212 17.29 -67.32 -3.61
CA ARG A 212 15.85 -67.59 -3.43
C ARG A 212 15.22 -66.69 -2.35
N GLY A 213 15.97 -66.37 -1.30
CA GLY A 213 15.54 -65.42 -0.26
C GLY A 213 15.38 -63.98 -0.76
N LEU A 214 16.22 -63.54 -1.69
CA LEU A 214 16.10 -62.20 -2.30
C LEU A 214 14.95 -62.10 -3.31
N GLN A 215 14.56 -63.21 -3.97
CA GLN A 215 13.38 -63.24 -4.84
C GLN A 215 12.06 -63.24 -4.07
N GLN A 216 11.99 -63.84 -2.87
CA GLN A 216 10.78 -63.83 -2.03
C GLN A 216 10.50 -62.43 -1.45
N LEU A 217 11.54 -61.71 -1.00
CA LEU A 217 11.39 -60.35 -0.48
C LEU A 217 10.95 -59.35 -1.58
N CYS A 218 11.46 -59.49 -2.81
CA CYS A 218 10.99 -58.68 -3.94
C CYS A 218 9.56 -59.01 -4.42
N SER A 219 9.01 -60.19 -4.11
CA SER A 219 7.64 -60.55 -4.47
C SER A 219 6.60 -60.10 -3.42
N GLU A 220 6.96 -60.10 -2.14
CA GLU A 220 6.06 -59.68 -1.06
C GLU A 220 5.93 -58.15 -0.97
N ASP A 221 7.01 -57.39 -1.24
CA ASP A 221 6.98 -55.93 -1.27
C ASP A 221 6.12 -55.39 -2.43
N ARG A 222 6.13 -56.07 -3.59
CA ARG A 222 5.24 -55.73 -4.72
C ARG A 222 3.77 -56.02 -4.45
N LEU A 223 3.46 -57.03 -3.63
CA LEU A 223 2.08 -57.33 -3.22
C LEU A 223 1.55 -56.33 -2.18
N ARG A 224 2.43 -55.78 -1.32
CA ARG A 224 2.11 -54.68 -0.40
C ARG A 224 1.86 -53.35 -1.12
N GLU A 225 2.62 -53.04 -2.17
CA GLU A 225 2.41 -51.84 -3.00
C GLU A 225 1.08 -51.90 -3.80
N LEU A 226 0.70 -53.07 -4.31
CA LEU A 226 -0.59 -53.27 -4.99
C LEU A 226 -1.78 -53.20 -4.00
N GLY A 227 -1.58 -53.60 -2.74
CA GLY A 227 -2.55 -53.43 -1.64
C GLY A 227 -2.79 -51.96 -1.27
N LEU A 228 -1.74 -51.14 -1.27
CA LEU A 228 -1.83 -49.69 -1.00
C LEU A 228 -2.53 -48.93 -2.14
N CYS A 229 -2.26 -49.30 -3.41
CA CYS A 229 -2.94 -48.74 -4.58
C CYS A 229 -4.47 -49.01 -4.59
N SER A 230 -4.92 -50.10 -3.97
CA SER A 230 -6.33 -50.48 -3.92
C SER A 230 -7.15 -49.63 -2.94
N LEU A 231 -6.51 -49.17 -1.86
CA LEU A 231 -7.11 -48.30 -0.85
C LEU A 231 -7.15 -46.82 -1.30
N GLU A 232 -6.14 -46.37 -2.06
CA GLU A 232 -6.12 -45.03 -2.66
C GLU A 232 -7.23 -44.84 -3.70
N LYS A 233 -7.47 -45.84 -4.57
CA LYS A 233 -8.54 -45.81 -5.59
C LYS A 233 -9.95 -45.69 -5.00
N ARG A 234 -10.16 -46.04 -3.72
CA ARG A 234 -11.45 -45.88 -3.02
C ARG A 234 -11.60 -44.54 -2.28
N ARG A 235 -10.52 -43.79 -2.03
CA ARG A 235 -10.54 -42.45 -1.41
C ARG A 235 -10.48 -41.30 -2.42
N LEU A 236 -9.92 -41.55 -3.61
CA LEU A 236 -9.80 -40.56 -4.68
C LEU A 236 -11.13 -40.00 -5.23
N PRO A 237 -12.25 -40.77 -5.34
CA PRO A 237 -13.50 -40.24 -5.91
C PRO A 237 -14.12 -39.12 -5.07
N GLY A 238 -14.03 -39.22 -3.74
CA GLY A 238 -14.53 -38.20 -2.81
C GLY A 238 -13.65 -36.96 -2.76
N ALA A 239 -12.33 -37.13 -2.79
CA ALA A 239 -11.37 -36.02 -2.80
C ALA A 239 -11.42 -35.21 -4.12
N LEU A 240 -11.59 -35.88 -5.26
CA LEU A 240 -11.75 -35.20 -6.54
C LEU A 240 -13.07 -34.42 -6.60
N ARG A 241 -14.15 -34.98 -6.03
CA ARG A 241 -15.46 -34.34 -5.97
C ARG A 241 -15.47 -33.15 -5.02
N ALA A 242 -14.87 -33.28 -3.84
CA ALA A 242 -14.69 -32.16 -2.90
C ALA A 242 -13.85 -31.02 -3.51
N LEU A 243 -12.75 -31.37 -4.20
CA LEU A 243 -11.92 -30.37 -4.90
C LEU A 243 -12.69 -29.70 -6.05
N THR A 244 -13.51 -30.45 -6.79
CA THR A 244 -14.35 -29.90 -7.87
C THR A 244 -15.41 -28.96 -7.30
N ASP A 245 -16.07 -29.34 -6.21
CA ASP A 245 -17.07 -28.52 -5.52
C ASP A 245 -16.45 -27.23 -4.96
N ASP A 246 -15.22 -27.30 -4.42
CA ASP A 246 -14.50 -26.13 -3.93
C ASP A 246 -13.99 -25.23 -5.06
N ILE A 247 -13.56 -25.79 -6.19
CA ILE A 247 -13.24 -25.00 -7.39
C ILE A 247 -14.50 -24.26 -7.87
N VAL A 248 -15.65 -24.93 -7.95
CA VAL A 248 -16.91 -24.29 -8.36
C VAL A 248 -17.33 -23.19 -7.38
N ARG A 249 -17.14 -23.41 -6.07
CA ARG A 249 -17.41 -22.42 -5.02
C ARG A 249 -16.48 -21.21 -5.09
N VAL A 250 -15.19 -21.44 -5.34
CA VAL A 250 -14.20 -20.37 -5.50
C VAL A 250 -14.44 -19.60 -6.80
N SER A 251 -14.80 -20.29 -7.89
CA SER A 251 -15.18 -19.69 -9.17
C SER A 251 -16.44 -18.83 -9.04
N SER A 252 -17.50 -19.31 -8.37
CA SER A 252 -18.72 -18.52 -8.18
C SER A 252 -18.50 -17.30 -7.29
N ARG A 253 -17.65 -17.41 -6.27
CA ARG A 253 -17.26 -16.29 -5.41
C ARG A 253 -16.33 -15.30 -6.15
N LEU A 254 -15.46 -15.79 -7.03
CA LEU A 254 -14.67 -14.94 -7.93
C LEU A 254 -15.57 -14.18 -8.91
N GLU A 255 -16.53 -14.85 -9.54
CA GLU A 255 -17.51 -14.22 -10.42
C GLU A 255 -18.35 -13.16 -9.67
N HIS A 256 -18.73 -13.42 -8.41
CA HIS A 256 -19.43 -12.45 -7.60
C HIS A 256 -18.55 -11.24 -7.27
N LEU A 257 -17.30 -11.46 -6.86
CA LEU A 257 -16.34 -10.38 -6.61
C LEU A 257 -15.97 -9.60 -7.87
N GLU A 258 -15.93 -10.24 -9.04
CA GLU A 258 -15.76 -9.58 -10.33
C GLU A 258 -16.98 -8.70 -10.64
N LYS A 259 -18.20 -9.19 -10.40
CA LYS A 259 -19.42 -8.39 -10.52
C LYS A 259 -19.40 -7.19 -9.58
N GLU A 260 -19.12 -7.39 -8.29
CA GLU A 260 -19.00 -6.29 -7.32
C GLU A 260 -17.89 -5.30 -7.70
N LEU A 261 -16.74 -5.77 -8.18
CA LEU A 261 -15.66 -4.90 -8.64
C LEU A 261 -16.07 -4.09 -9.88
N THR A 262 -16.80 -4.69 -10.82
CA THR A 262 -17.34 -3.98 -11.99
C THR A 262 -18.43 -2.99 -11.60
N GLU A 263 -19.27 -3.31 -10.62
CA GLU A 263 -20.28 -2.41 -10.06
C GLU A 263 -19.64 -1.24 -9.31
N LYS A 264 -18.66 -1.50 -8.43
CA LYS A 264 -17.91 -0.46 -7.72
C LYS A 264 -17.09 0.40 -8.67
N SER A 265 -16.46 -0.19 -9.68
CA SER A 265 -15.77 0.54 -10.75
C SER A 265 -16.74 1.38 -11.58
N GLY A 266 -17.95 0.84 -11.83
CA GLY A 266 -19.07 1.56 -12.42
C GLY A 266 -19.45 2.76 -11.57
N GLN A 267 -19.74 2.57 -10.28
CA GLN A 267 -20.11 3.62 -9.33
C GLN A 267 -19.04 4.73 -9.25
N LEU A 268 -17.76 4.37 -9.22
CA LEU A 268 -16.66 5.36 -9.21
C LEU A 268 -16.56 6.14 -10.54
N ARG A 269 -16.79 5.47 -11.68
CA ARG A 269 -16.87 6.15 -12.99
C ARG A 269 -18.09 7.05 -13.09
N HIS A 270 -19.24 6.61 -12.56
CA HIS A 270 -20.47 7.39 -12.57
C HIS A 270 -20.37 8.57 -11.61
N GLY A 271 -19.78 8.42 -10.42
CA GLY A 271 -19.47 9.53 -9.51
C GLY A 271 -18.55 10.56 -10.16
N SER A 272 -17.44 10.12 -10.74
CA SER A 272 -16.52 11.05 -11.43
C SER A 272 -17.13 11.71 -12.68
N ALA A 273 -17.98 11.00 -13.42
CA ALA A 273 -18.68 11.56 -14.57
C ALA A 273 -19.80 12.51 -14.14
N HIS A 274 -20.46 12.20 -13.03
CA HIS A 274 -21.48 13.04 -12.41
C HIS A 274 -20.88 14.34 -11.90
N ASP A 275 -19.75 14.30 -11.18
CA ASP A 275 -19.03 15.50 -10.73
C ASP A 275 -18.61 16.38 -11.91
N GLN A 276 -18.10 15.76 -12.99
CA GLN A 276 -17.74 16.49 -14.21
C GLN A 276 -18.97 17.11 -14.89
N GLN A 277 -20.11 16.43 -14.84
CA GLN A 277 -21.38 16.93 -15.39
C GLN A 277 -21.96 18.06 -14.53
N GLN A 278 -21.84 17.98 -13.20
CA GLN A 278 -22.22 19.04 -12.27
C GLN A 278 -21.42 20.31 -12.53
N ILE A 279 -20.08 20.21 -12.65
CA ILE A 279 -19.23 21.38 -12.96
C ILE A 279 -19.65 22.00 -14.31
N ARG A 280 -20.02 21.18 -15.31
CA ARG A 280 -20.54 21.67 -16.61
C ARG A 280 -21.89 22.37 -16.47
N GLN A 281 -22.80 21.85 -15.64
CA GLN A 281 -24.09 22.49 -15.36
C GLN A 281 -23.88 23.84 -14.66
N GLU A 282 -23.00 23.90 -13.67
CA GLU A 282 -22.65 25.14 -12.98
C GLU A 282 -22.00 26.17 -13.91
N ILE A 283 -21.11 25.75 -14.83
CA ILE A 283 -20.55 26.64 -15.87
C ILE A 283 -21.69 27.21 -16.73
N ASN A 284 -22.69 26.41 -17.08
CA ASN A 284 -23.83 26.89 -17.87
C ASN A 284 -24.69 27.89 -17.06
N SER A 285 -24.90 27.67 -15.77
CA SER A 285 -25.58 28.62 -14.88
C SER A 285 -24.82 29.95 -14.78
N LEU A 286 -23.50 29.91 -14.58
CA LEU A 286 -22.65 31.11 -14.54
C LEU A 286 -22.69 31.88 -15.86
N ARG A 287 -22.74 31.18 -17.00
CA ARG A 287 -22.91 31.81 -18.32
C ARG A 287 -24.27 32.50 -18.46
N GLN A 288 -25.34 31.87 -17.99
CA GLN A 288 -26.68 32.47 -18.02
C GLN A 288 -26.76 33.73 -17.15
N GLU A 289 -26.12 33.71 -15.98
CA GLU A 289 -26.03 34.88 -15.09
C GLU A 289 -25.21 36.00 -15.74
N LYS A 290 -24.07 35.66 -16.34
CA LYS A 290 -23.26 36.60 -17.13
C LYS A 290 -24.08 37.25 -18.25
N ASP A 291 -24.86 36.47 -18.99
CA ASP A 291 -25.71 36.99 -20.06
C ASP A 291 -26.79 37.95 -19.54
N GLN A 292 -27.28 37.76 -18.30
CA GLN A 292 -28.23 38.68 -17.66
C GLN A 292 -27.55 40.00 -17.28
N LEU A 293 -26.36 39.94 -16.67
CA LEU A 293 -25.60 41.14 -16.33
C LEU A 293 -25.19 41.93 -17.58
N LEU A 294 -24.79 41.24 -18.65
CA LEU A 294 -24.49 41.86 -19.94
C LEU A 294 -25.70 42.59 -20.53
N LYS A 295 -26.91 42.03 -20.40
CA LYS A 295 -28.13 42.72 -20.84
C LYS A 295 -28.40 44.00 -20.06
N GLN A 296 -28.28 43.96 -18.73
CA GLN A 296 -28.43 45.15 -17.87
C GLN A 296 -27.39 46.22 -18.20
N ARG A 297 -26.15 45.80 -18.45
CA ARG A 297 -25.05 46.68 -18.86
C ARG A 297 -25.31 47.31 -20.24
N LEU A 298 -25.84 46.55 -21.19
CA LEU A 298 -26.24 47.04 -22.51
C LEU A 298 -27.41 48.05 -22.45
N GLU A 299 -28.34 47.87 -21.50
CA GLU A 299 -29.43 48.83 -21.28
C GLU A 299 -28.90 50.19 -20.81
N LEU A 300 -27.96 50.21 -19.86
CA LEU A 300 -27.30 51.44 -19.40
C LEU A 300 -26.47 52.10 -20.51
N ASP A 301 -25.74 51.30 -21.29
CA ASP A 301 -25.01 51.77 -22.48
C ASP A 301 -25.95 52.39 -23.52
N SER A 302 -27.16 51.84 -23.69
CA SER A 302 -28.14 52.37 -24.64
C SER A 302 -28.67 53.74 -24.20
N LYS A 303 -28.84 53.97 -22.89
CA LYS A 303 -29.20 55.29 -22.33
C LYS A 303 -28.07 56.30 -22.60
N LEU A 304 -26.83 55.93 -22.33
CA LEU A 304 -25.67 56.76 -22.64
C LEU A 304 -25.60 57.13 -24.12
N ARG A 305 -25.83 56.17 -25.03
CA ARG A 305 -25.83 56.39 -26.49
C ARG A 305 -26.99 57.28 -26.96
N GLN A 306 -28.10 57.30 -26.25
CA GLN A 306 -29.23 58.20 -26.51
C GLN A 306 -28.98 59.63 -26.01
N GLY A 307 -27.85 59.88 -25.34
CA GLY A 307 -27.46 61.20 -24.84
C GLY A 307 -28.08 61.57 -23.49
N THR A 308 -28.74 60.62 -22.81
CA THR A 308 -29.20 60.79 -21.43
C THR A 308 -28.04 60.65 -20.47
N LEU A 309 -27.87 61.63 -19.57
CA LEU A 309 -26.90 61.57 -18.49
C LEU A 309 -27.34 60.50 -17.48
N LEU A 310 -26.44 59.58 -17.14
CA LEU A 310 -26.68 58.61 -16.09
C LEU A 310 -26.71 59.30 -14.72
N SER A 311 -27.50 58.78 -13.80
CA SER A 311 -27.40 59.18 -12.40
C SER A 311 -26.10 58.65 -11.78
N PRO A 312 -25.58 59.28 -10.71
CA PRO A 312 -24.39 58.76 -10.01
C PRO A 312 -24.61 57.35 -9.44
N GLU A 313 -25.86 56.94 -9.23
CA GLU A 313 -26.21 55.57 -8.85
C GLU A 313 -26.15 54.62 -10.05
N GLU A 314 -26.62 55.03 -11.23
CA GLU A 314 -26.50 54.25 -12.47
C GLU A 314 -25.05 54.08 -12.91
N GLU A 315 -24.20 55.10 -12.76
CA GLU A 315 -22.76 55.00 -13.00
C GLU A 315 -22.10 53.99 -12.06
N ARG A 316 -22.45 54.02 -10.77
CA ARG A 316 -21.96 53.05 -9.79
C ARG A 316 -22.41 51.63 -10.12
N ILE A 317 -23.66 51.46 -10.57
CA ILE A 317 -24.19 50.16 -11.01
C ILE A 317 -23.42 49.67 -12.25
N LEU A 318 -23.09 50.54 -13.19
CA LEU A 318 -22.31 50.17 -14.37
C LEU A 318 -20.94 49.57 -13.99
N PHE A 319 -20.21 50.22 -13.09
CA PHE A 319 -18.94 49.67 -12.55
C PHE A 319 -19.16 48.34 -11.82
N GLN A 320 -20.24 48.19 -11.05
CA GLN A 320 -20.55 46.93 -10.38
C GLN A 320 -20.88 45.79 -11.36
N LEU A 321 -21.54 46.11 -12.47
CA LEU A 321 -21.85 45.13 -13.53
C LEU A 321 -20.58 44.68 -14.24
N ASP A 322 -19.67 45.60 -14.60
CA ASP A 322 -18.41 45.26 -15.25
C ASP A 322 -17.55 44.35 -14.34
N GLU A 323 -17.45 44.66 -13.05
CA GLU A 323 -16.68 43.86 -12.08
C GLU A 323 -17.32 42.50 -11.80
N ALA A 324 -18.66 42.44 -11.75
CA ALA A 324 -19.38 41.19 -11.60
C ALA A 324 -19.23 40.28 -12.83
N ILE A 325 -19.22 40.86 -14.04
CA ILE A 325 -18.97 40.11 -15.29
C ILE A 325 -17.55 39.54 -15.29
N GLU A 326 -16.54 40.34 -14.93
CA GLU A 326 -15.14 39.89 -14.86
C GLU A 326 -14.96 38.78 -13.80
N ALA A 327 -15.62 38.91 -12.65
CA ALA A 327 -15.63 37.87 -11.63
C ALA A 327 -16.27 36.55 -12.12
N LEU A 328 -17.38 36.64 -12.88
CA LEU A 328 -18.01 35.47 -13.48
C LEU A 328 -17.12 34.82 -14.55
N ASP A 329 -16.40 35.62 -15.35
CA ASP A 329 -15.45 35.09 -16.34
C ASP A 329 -14.29 34.33 -15.67
N ALA A 330 -13.70 34.91 -14.62
CA ALA A 330 -12.68 34.23 -13.83
C ALA A 330 -13.20 32.92 -13.19
N ALA A 331 -14.45 32.93 -12.70
CA ALA A 331 -15.08 31.73 -12.13
C ALA A 331 -15.32 30.64 -13.18
N ILE A 332 -15.75 31.01 -14.39
CA ILE A 332 -15.94 30.09 -15.52
C ILE A 332 -14.59 29.51 -15.97
N GLU A 333 -13.56 30.34 -16.09
CA GLU A 333 -12.20 29.89 -16.42
C GLU A 333 -11.65 28.92 -15.39
N TYR A 334 -11.77 29.21 -14.09
CA TYR A 334 -11.35 28.30 -13.03
C TYR A 334 -12.02 26.92 -13.13
N LYS A 335 -13.35 26.89 -13.37
CA LYS A 335 -14.08 25.63 -13.51
C LYS A 335 -13.68 24.87 -14.80
N ASN A 336 -13.43 25.58 -15.90
CA ASN A 336 -12.93 24.98 -17.14
C ASN A 336 -11.51 24.42 -16.98
N GLU A 337 -10.62 25.14 -16.29
CA GLU A 337 -9.25 24.73 -15.98
C GLU A 337 -9.26 23.49 -15.07
N SER A 338 -10.18 23.42 -14.09
CA SER A 338 -10.37 22.24 -13.23
C SER A 338 -10.72 20.98 -14.04
N ILE A 339 -11.68 21.09 -14.98
CA ILE A 339 -12.02 19.98 -15.90
C ILE A 339 -10.80 19.59 -16.75
N THR A 340 -10.09 20.56 -17.30
CA THR A 340 -8.97 20.34 -18.22
C THR A 340 -7.76 19.73 -17.52
N CYS A 341 -7.42 20.22 -16.32
CA CYS A 341 -6.35 19.70 -15.48
C CYS A 341 -6.59 18.24 -15.11
N ARG A 342 -7.82 17.91 -14.68
CA ARG A 342 -8.21 16.52 -14.39
C ARG A 342 -8.03 15.62 -15.62
N GLN A 343 -8.50 16.04 -16.79
CA GLN A 343 -8.33 15.28 -18.03
C GLN A 343 -6.86 15.10 -18.42
N ARG A 344 -6.03 16.12 -18.20
CA ARG A 344 -4.59 16.07 -18.47
C ARG A 344 -3.91 15.01 -17.60
N VAL A 345 -4.21 14.98 -16.31
CA VAL A 345 -3.69 13.97 -15.36
C VAL A 345 -4.11 12.56 -15.77
N LEU A 346 -5.39 12.35 -16.12
CA LEU A 346 -5.89 11.04 -16.56
C LEU A 346 -5.23 10.56 -17.86
N ARG A 347 -5.00 11.47 -18.81
CA ARG A 347 -4.32 11.13 -20.07
C ARG A 347 -2.84 10.83 -19.84
N ALA A 348 -2.17 11.60 -18.98
CA ALA A 348 -0.78 11.36 -18.60
C ALA A 348 -0.61 10.00 -17.89
N SER A 349 -1.49 9.67 -16.93
CA SER A 349 -1.45 8.38 -16.23
C SER A 349 -1.72 7.21 -17.17
N ALA A 350 -2.69 7.32 -18.09
CA ALA A 350 -2.94 6.30 -19.11
C ALA A 350 -1.71 6.08 -20.03
N SER A 351 -1.04 7.16 -20.43
CA SER A 351 0.17 7.05 -21.25
C SER A 351 1.33 6.40 -20.51
N LEU A 352 1.53 6.73 -19.23
CA LEU A 352 2.55 6.13 -18.37
C LEU A 352 2.30 4.64 -18.14
N LEU A 353 1.04 4.24 -17.94
CA LEU A 353 0.65 2.84 -17.79
C LEU A 353 0.95 2.05 -19.07
N SER A 354 0.53 2.55 -20.24
CA SER A 354 0.82 1.92 -21.53
C SER A 354 2.32 1.80 -21.80
N GLN A 355 3.09 2.83 -21.47
CA GLN A 355 4.55 2.80 -21.60
C GLN A 355 5.18 1.78 -20.63
N CYS A 356 4.70 1.70 -19.40
CA CYS A 356 5.14 0.70 -18.43
C CYS A 356 4.81 -0.73 -18.88
N GLU A 357 3.63 -0.97 -19.45
CA GLU A 357 3.22 -2.25 -20.02
C GLU A 357 4.14 -2.67 -21.17
N MET A 358 4.40 -1.78 -22.13
CA MET A 358 5.34 -2.06 -23.23
C MET A 358 6.74 -2.36 -22.72
N ASN A 359 7.25 -1.57 -21.77
CA ASN A 359 8.58 -1.78 -21.18
C ASN A 359 8.67 -3.08 -20.40
N LEU A 360 7.60 -3.47 -19.70
CA LEU A 360 7.52 -4.75 -18.99
C LEU A 360 7.49 -5.92 -19.98
N MET A 361 6.65 -5.85 -21.01
CA MET A 361 6.57 -6.88 -22.04
C MET A 361 7.90 -7.05 -22.79
N ALA A 362 8.60 -5.95 -23.08
CA ALA A 362 9.96 -5.99 -23.62
C ALA A 362 10.92 -6.71 -22.66
N LYS A 363 10.91 -6.39 -21.36
CA LYS A 363 11.77 -7.07 -20.36
C LYS A 363 11.44 -8.55 -20.20
N LEU A 364 10.15 -8.92 -20.24
CA LEU A 364 9.71 -10.31 -20.16
C LEU A 364 10.14 -11.12 -21.39
N SER A 365 10.23 -10.49 -22.57
CA SER A 365 10.68 -11.16 -23.80
C SER A 365 12.14 -11.63 -23.76
N TYR A 366 12.98 -11.03 -22.91
CA TYR A 366 14.38 -11.42 -22.73
C TYR A 366 14.59 -12.56 -21.71
N LEU A 367 13.54 -13.00 -21.02
CA LEU A 367 13.64 -14.06 -20.01
C LEU A 367 13.56 -15.45 -20.65
N SER A 368 14.38 -16.37 -20.15
CA SER A 368 14.27 -17.78 -20.50
C SER A 368 13.01 -18.43 -19.89
N SER A 369 12.56 -19.54 -20.47
CA SER A 369 11.37 -20.25 -19.99
C SER A 369 11.46 -20.72 -18.53
N SER A 370 12.66 -20.92 -17.97
CA SER A 370 12.85 -21.19 -16.54
C SER A 370 12.71 -19.94 -15.67
N GLU A 371 13.20 -18.80 -16.13
CA GLU A 371 13.11 -17.52 -15.41
C GLU A 371 11.67 -17.01 -15.39
N THR A 372 10.94 -17.11 -16.50
CA THR A 372 9.51 -16.76 -16.57
C THR A 372 8.67 -17.64 -15.65
N ARG A 373 8.94 -18.95 -15.57
CA ARG A 373 8.25 -19.86 -14.63
C ARG A 373 8.55 -19.51 -13.17
N ALA A 374 9.81 -19.24 -12.83
CA ALA A 374 10.17 -18.82 -11.48
C ALA A 374 9.54 -17.47 -11.10
N LEU A 375 9.43 -16.55 -12.06
CA LEU A 375 8.77 -15.26 -11.87
C LEU A 375 7.26 -15.44 -11.65
N LEU A 376 6.61 -16.28 -12.46
CA LEU A 376 5.19 -16.63 -12.31
C LEU A 376 4.92 -17.26 -10.94
N CYS A 377 5.74 -18.21 -10.47
CA CYS A 377 5.59 -18.78 -9.13
C CYS A 377 5.69 -17.70 -8.04
N LYS A 378 6.68 -16.80 -8.12
CA LYS A 378 6.83 -15.70 -7.15
C LYS A 378 5.64 -14.74 -7.13
N TYR A 379 5.11 -14.37 -8.31
CA TYR A 379 3.94 -13.50 -8.38
C TYR A 379 2.67 -14.22 -7.97
N PHE A 380 2.54 -15.51 -8.28
CA PHE A 380 1.44 -16.33 -7.80
C PHE A 380 1.43 -16.38 -6.26
N ASP A 381 2.57 -16.67 -5.62
CA ASP A 381 2.70 -16.62 -4.17
C ASP A 381 2.35 -15.23 -3.63
N LYS A 382 2.81 -14.17 -4.30
CA LYS A 382 2.47 -12.79 -3.91
C LYS A 382 0.98 -12.50 -4.01
N VAL A 383 0.30 -12.97 -5.06
CA VAL A 383 -1.15 -12.84 -5.22
C VAL A 383 -1.88 -13.61 -4.12
N VAL A 384 -1.45 -14.83 -3.81
CA VAL A 384 -2.01 -15.62 -2.71
C VAL A 384 -1.87 -14.87 -1.39
N THR A 385 -0.68 -14.37 -1.05
CA THR A 385 -0.47 -13.57 0.17
C THR A 385 -1.36 -12.33 0.21
N LEU A 386 -1.47 -11.59 -0.91
CA LEU A 386 -2.33 -10.41 -0.97
C LEU A 386 -3.81 -10.75 -0.81
N ARG A 387 -4.26 -11.91 -1.31
CA ARG A 387 -5.63 -12.40 -1.13
C ARG A 387 -5.90 -12.82 0.31
N GLU A 388 -4.94 -13.45 0.98
CA GLU A 388 -5.03 -13.75 2.41
C GLU A 388 -5.14 -12.48 3.25
N ASP A 389 -4.29 -11.48 2.97
CA ASP A 389 -4.30 -10.20 3.68
C ASP A 389 -5.60 -9.43 3.42
N GLN A 390 -6.10 -9.41 2.18
CA GLN A 390 -7.40 -8.84 1.84
C GLN A 390 -8.52 -9.51 2.63
N HIS A 391 -8.50 -10.84 2.73
CA HIS A 391 -9.52 -11.57 3.50
C HIS A 391 -9.45 -11.26 5.00
N ARG A 392 -8.24 -11.19 5.59
CA ARG A 392 -8.04 -10.79 6.99
C ARG A 392 -8.57 -9.38 7.25
N GLN A 393 -8.28 -8.44 6.35
CA GLN A 393 -8.77 -7.06 6.46
C GLN A 393 -10.30 -6.99 6.37
N HIS A 394 -10.91 -7.79 5.47
CA HIS A 394 -12.36 -7.84 5.34
C HIS A 394 -13.03 -8.35 6.62
N ILE A 395 -12.48 -9.41 7.24
CA ILE A 395 -12.97 -9.92 8.53
C ILE A 395 -12.89 -8.83 9.60
N ALA A 396 -11.72 -8.19 9.75
CA ALA A 396 -11.53 -7.13 10.74
C ALA A 396 -12.46 -5.92 10.50
N PHE A 397 -12.76 -5.61 9.24
CA PHE A 397 -13.71 -4.55 8.89
C PHE A 397 -15.14 -4.91 9.31
N SER A 398 -15.60 -6.12 9.00
CA SER A 398 -16.92 -6.59 9.44
C SER A 398 -17.06 -6.65 10.97
N GLU A 399 -15.99 -7.00 11.69
CA GLU A 399 -15.97 -6.93 13.16
C GLU A 399 -16.17 -5.49 13.67
N LEU A 400 -15.48 -4.52 13.06
CA LEU A 400 -15.64 -3.10 13.40
C LEU A 400 -17.03 -2.56 13.04
N GLU A 401 -17.63 -3.02 11.93
CA GLU A 401 -19.00 -2.68 11.55
C GLU A 401 -20.00 -3.19 12.60
N MET A 402 -19.89 -4.45 13.02
CA MET A 402 -20.75 -4.98 14.09
C MET A 402 -20.58 -4.19 15.39
N GLN A 403 -19.34 -3.85 15.78
CA GLN A 403 -19.09 -3.02 16.96
C GLN A 403 -19.70 -1.62 16.83
N LEU A 404 -19.64 -1.02 15.64
CA LEU A 404 -20.25 0.28 15.38
C LEU A 404 -21.78 0.21 15.50
N GLU A 405 -22.41 -0.83 14.97
CA GLU A 405 -23.85 -1.07 15.09
C GLU A 405 -24.26 -1.24 16.55
N GLU A 406 -23.49 -2.00 17.35
CA GLU A 406 -23.72 -2.16 18.79
C GLU A 406 -23.63 -0.81 19.53
N GLN A 407 -22.63 0.01 19.21
CA GLN A 407 -22.48 1.35 19.80
C GLN A 407 -23.63 2.29 19.39
N GLN A 408 -24.07 2.24 18.14
CA GLN A 408 -25.21 3.03 17.66
C GLN A 408 -26.51 2.63 18.38
N GLN A 409 -26.74 1.33 18.56
CA GLN A 409 -27.88 0.84 19.34
C GLN A 409 -27.81 1.34 20.79
N LEU A 410 -26.63 1.30 21.42
CA LEU A 410 -26.45 1.80 22.77
C LEU A 410 -26.73 3.31 22.87
N VAL A 411 -26.23 4.11 21.92
CA VAL A 411 -26.50 5.54 21.85
C VAL A 411 -28.00 5.79 21.73
N TYR A 412 -28.70 5.10 20.83
CA TYR A 412 -30.15 5.21 20.68
C TYR A 412 -30.89 4.89 21.99
N TRP A 413 -30.50 3.81 22.69
CA TRP A 413 -31.08 3.46 23.99
C TRP A 413 -30.85 4.54 25.05
N LEU A 414 -29.65 5.12 25.10
CA LEU A 414 -29.33 6.21 26.03
C LEU A 414 -30.09 7.49 25.69
N GLU A 415 -30.20 7.86 24.41
CA GLU A 415 -31.00 9.01 23.95
C GLU A 415 -32.48 8.85 24.35
N ALA A 416 -33.05 7.66 24.10
CA ALA A 416 -34.42 7.35 24.50
C ALA A 416 -34.62 7.41 26.03
N ALA A 417 -33.63 6.95 26.81
CA ALA A 417 -33.67 7.02 28.26
C ALA A 417 -33.59 8.48 28.77
N VAL A 418 -32.75 9.31 28.16
CA VAL A 418 -32.63 10.74 28.49
C VAL A 418 -33.92 11.50 28.17
N GLU A 419 -34.50 11.29 26.98
CA GLU A 419 -35.78 11.92 26.63
C GLU A 419 -36.90 11.47 27.56
N ARG A 420 -36.94 10.19 27.94
CA ARG A 420 -37.89 9.70 28.93
C ARG A 420 -37.72 10.40 30.29
N GLN A 421 -36.50 10.51 30.78
CA GLN A 421 -36.22 11.20 32.04
C GLN A 421 -36.59 12.69 31.98
N ARG A 422 -36.32 13.36 30.86
CA ARG A 422 -36.72 14.75 30.62
C ARG A 422 -38.24 14.91 30.69
N LEU A 423 -39.00 14.05 30.00
CA LEU A 423 -40.47 14.09 30.03
C LEU A 423 -41.04 13.79 31.44
N GLU A 424 -40.40 12.89 32.18
CA GLU A 424 -40.75 12.62 33.59
C GLU A 424 -40.52 13.85 34.48
N MET A 425 -39.40 14.58 34.28
CA MET A 425 -39.11 15.83 34.98
C MET A 425 -40.09 16.97 34.64
N ASP A 426 -40.40 17.17 33.35
CA ASP A 426 -41.37 18.18 32.91
C ASP A 426 -42.77 17.91 33.52
N ARG A 427 -43.16 16.63 33.61
CA ARG A 427 -44.41 16.23 34.26
C ARG A 427 -44.41 16.54 35.76
N GLN A 428 -43.30 16.31 36.47
CA GLN A 428 -43.21 16.65 37.90
C GLN A 428 -43.25 18.16 38.13
N LEU A 429 -42.54 18.92 37.31
CA LEU A 429 -42.52 20.39 37.38
C LEU A 429 -43.91 20.98 37.18
N THR A 430 -44.64 20.51 36.17
CA THR A 430 -46.01 20.98 35.89
C THR A 430 -47.00 20.63 37.00
N LEU A 431 -46.83 19.49 37.69
CA LEU A 431 -47.63 19.16 38.86
C LEU A 431 -47.34 20.11 40.03
N GLN A 432 -46.07 20.38 40.32
CA GLN A 432 -45.68 21.32 41.38
C GLN A 432 -46.18 22.75 41.12
N GLN A 433 -46.14 23.22 39.86
CA GLN A 433 -46.69 24.52 39.48
C GLN A 433 -48.20 24.60 39.75
N LYS A 434 -48.96 23.56 39.38
CA LYS A 434 -50.41 23.50 39.66
C LYS A 434 -50.72 23.50 41.15
N GLU A 435 -49.98 22.72 41.94
CA GLU A 435 -50.14 22.69 43.40
C GLU A 435 -49.82 24.05 44.04
N HIS A 436 -48.79 24.74 43.53
CA HIS A 436 -48.44 26.08 43.98
C HIS A 436 -49.51 27.12 43.62
N GLU A 437 -50.04 27.08 42.40
CA GLU A 437 -51.15 27.94 41.98
C GLU A 437 -52.40 27.71 42.83
N GLN A 438 -52.77 26.46 43.11
CA GLN A 438 -53.89 26.12 44.00
C GLN A 438 -53.66 26.65 45.43
N SER A 439 -52.43 26.51 45.94
CA SER A 439 -52.07 27.02 47.27
C SER A 439 -52.19 28.54 47.34
N MET A 440 -51.76 29.25 46.30
CA MET A 440 -51.91 30.71 46.18
C MET A 440 -53.39 31.13 46.11
N GLN A 441 -54.23 30.39 45.39
CA GLN A 441 -55.68 30.66 45.29
C GLN A 441 -56.41 30.44 46.61
N LEU A 442 -55.91 29.57 47.50
CA LEU A 442 -56.47 29.36 48.83
C LEU A 442 -56.04 30.43 49.85
N LEU A 443 -54.98 31.19 49.55
CA LEU A 443 -54.43 32.25 50.41
C LEU A 443 -54.99 33.64 50.06
N LEU A 444 -55.58 33.81 48.87
CA LEU A 444 -56.36 34.98 48.43
C LEU A 444 -57.84 34.76 48.74
#